data_AF-A0AAI9GEI8-F1
#
_entry.id   AF-A0AAI9GEI8-F1
#
_cell.length_a   1.000
_cell.length_b   1.000
_cell.length_c   1.000
_cell.angle_alpha   90.00
_cell.angle_beta   90.00
_cell.angle_gamma   90.00
#
_symmetry.space_group_name_H-M   'P 1'
#
loop_
_entity.id
_entity.type
_entity.pdbx_description
1 polymer ?
#
loop_
_entity_poly.entity_id
_entity_poly.type
_entity_poly.pdbx_seq_one_letter_code
_entity_poly.pdbx_strand_id
1 'polypeptide(L)' 'MNHESRTVYLNTAIEALLKAEAALNELALAYVLKPGEKASACHPRTGTLSTASQVRKLRRVLEKNKL' A
#
# COMPACT_ATOMS: atom_id res chain seq x y z
N MET A 1 11.03 -15.35 20.36
CA MET A 1 11.60 -14.89 19.08
C MET A 1 12.78 -13.99 19.41
N ASN A 2 13.99 -14.25 18.89
CA ASN A 2 15.15 -13.38 19.11
C ASN A 2 14.87 -11.99 18.53
N HIS A 3 15.34 -10.93 19.21
CA HIS A 3 15.25 -9.54 18.78
C HIS A 3 15.78 -9.35 17.34
N GLU A 4 16.89 -10.01 17.02
CA GLU A 4 17.52 -9.96 15.69
C GLU A 4 16.62 -10.55 14.60
N SER A 5 16.00 -11.71 14.88
CA SER A 5 15.01 -12.31 13.98
C SER A 5 13.80 -11.40 13.78
N ARG A 6 13.25 -10.83 14.87
CA ARG A 6 12.09 -9.91 14.79
C ARG A 6 12.38 -8.70 13.89
N THR A 7 13.55 -8.09 14.02
CA THR A 7 13.96 -6.94 13.18
C THR A 7 14.04 -7.32 11.69
N VAL A 8 14.61 -8.48 11.37
CA VAL A 8 14.66 -8.97 9.98
C VAL A 8 13.26 -9.15 9.41
N TYR A 9 12.35 -9.82 10.14
CA TYR A 9 10.96 -9.98 9.68
C TYR A 9 10.25 -8.65 9.47
N LEU A 10 10.42 -7.69 10.38
CA LEU A 10 9.83 -6.35 10.23
C LEU A 10 10.41 -5.61 9.02
N ASN A 11 11.72 -5.70 8.76
CA ASN A 11 12.35 -5.11 7.58
C ASN A 11 11.73 -5.69 6.30
N THR A 12 11.67 -7.01 6.19
CA THR A 12 11.12 -7.71 5.02
C THR A 12 9.65 -7.36 4.81
N ALA A 13 8.84 -7.32 5.87
CA ALA A 13 7.43 -6.94 5.78
C ALA A 13 7.26 -5.49 5.32
N ILE A 14 8.05 -4.55 5.86
CA ILE A 14 8.00 -3.13 5.45
C ILE A 14 8.35 -2.96 3.97
N GLU A 15 9.40 -3.63 3.50
CA GLU A 15 9.80 -3.58 2.08
C GLU A 15 8.73 -4.16 1.16
N ALA A 16 8.13 -5.30 1.53
CA ALA A 16 7.06 -5.92 0.77
C ALA A 16 5.83 -4.99 0.68
N LEU A 17 5.45 -4.36 1.80
CA LEU A 17 4.35 -3.39 1.82
C LEU A 17 4.65 -2.13 1.02
N LEU A 18 5.90 -1.67 1.00
CA LEU A 18 6.31 -0.53 0.19
C LEU A 18 6.17 -0.84 -1.31
N LYS A 19 6.62 -2.03 -1.74
CA LYS A 19 6.47 -2.49 -3.14
C LYS A 19 5.00 -2.67 -3.52
N ALA A 20 4.19 -3.24 -2.62
CA ALA A 20 2.76 -3.40 -2.84
C ALA A 20 2.03 -2.04 -2.96
N GLU A 21 2.37 -1.07 -2.11
CA GLU A 21 1.84 0.30 -2.19
C GLU A 21 2.15 0.92 -3.56
N ALA A 22 3.38 0.80 -4.05
CA ALA A 22 3.78 1.32 -5.36
C ALA A 22 2.99 0.66 -6.51
N ALA A 23 2.93 -0.68 -6.54
CA ALA A 23 2.21 -1.43 -7.56
C ALA A 23 0.70 -1.10 -7.60
N LEU A 24 0.07 -0.90 -6.43
CA LEU A 24 -1.33 -0.49 -6.35
C LEU A 24 -1.53 0.94 -6.87
N ASN A 25 -0.62 1.87 -6.60
CA ASN A 25 -0.71 3.22 -7.16
C ASN A 25 -0.55 3.22 -8.68
N GLU A 26 0.39 2.44 -9.22
CA GLU A 26 0.55 2.28 -10.67
C GLU A 26 -0.70 1.67 -11.32
N LEU A 27 -1.26 0.61 -10.73
CA LEU A 27 -2.52 0.01 -11.19
C LEU A 27 -3.68 1.01 -11.13
N ALA A 28 -3.75 1.85 -10.09
CA ALA A 28 -4.76 2.89 -9.99
C ALA A 28 -4.66 3.92 -11.13
N LEU A 29 -3.44 4.25 -11.55
CA LEU A 29 -3.18 5.17 -12.67
C LEU A 29 -3.47 4.53 -14.03
N ALA A 30 -3.34 3.21 -14.16
CA ALA A 30 -3.66 2.47 -15.38
C ALA A 30 -5.16 2.48 -15.72
N TYR A 31 -6.04 2.71 -14.74
CA TYR A 31 -7.45 2.91 -15.01
C TYR A 31 -7.70 4.30 -15.63
N VAL A 32 -7.84 4.31 -16.96
CA VAL A 32 -8.16 5.50 -17.75
C VAL A 32 -9.57 5.99 -17.44
N LEU A 33 -9.70 7.28 -17.10
CA LEU A 33 -10.97 7.99 -17.03
C LEU A 33 -11.10 8.89 -18.25
N LYS A 34 -12.33 9.08 -18.75
CA LYS A 34 -12.55 10.08 -19.78
C LYS A 34 -12.23 11.48 -19.23
N PRO A 35 -11.81 12.43 -20.08
CA PRO A 35 -11.64 13.81 -19.66
C PRO A 35 -12.91 14.35 -18.97
N GLY A 36 -12.76 14.89 -17.76
CA GLY A 36 -13.88 15.40 -16.96
C GLY A 36 -14.66 14.35 -16.16
N GLU A 37 -14.38 13.07 -16.34
CA GLU A 37 -15.02 11.98 -15.60
C GLU A 37 -14.38 11.81 -14.22
N LYS A 38 -15.22 11.72 -13.18
CA LYS A 38 -14.79 11.38 -11.82
C LYS A 38 -15.02 9.89 -11.60
N ALA A 39 -14.01 9.19 -11.07
CA ALA A 39 -14.18 7.81 -10.63
C ALA A 39 -15.26 7.74 -9.55
N SER A 40 -16.29 6.93 -9.78
CA SER A 40 -17.32 6.65 -8.77
C SER A 40 -16.74 5.84 -7.61
N ALA A 41 -17.49 5.73 -6.51
CA ALA A 41 -17.09 4.93 -5.35
C ALA A 41 -16.86 3.45 -5.72
N CYS A 42 -17.64 2.92 -6.66
CA CYS A 42 -17.54 1.54 -7.15
C CYS A 42 -16.51 1.36 -8.27
N HIS A 43 -15.88 2.44 -8.73
CA HIS A 43 -14.91 2.36 -9.82
C HIS A 43 -13.64 1.61 -9.35
N PRO A 44 -13.07 0.71 -10.17
CA PRO A 44 -11.88 -0.06 -9.79
C PRO A 44 -10.73 0.80 -9.28
N ARG A 45 -10.45 1.95 -9.92
CA ARG A 45 -9.48 2.96 -9.44
C ARG A 45 -9.68 3.35 -7.98
N THR A 46 -10.92 3.60 -7.56
CA THR A 46 -11.24 4.01 -6.19
C THR A 46 -10.97 2.87 -5.21
N GLY A 47 -11.37 1.64 -5.56
CA GLY A 47 -11.05 0.45 -4.78
C GLY A 47 -9.54 0.22 -4.63
N THR A 48 -8.79 0.33 -5.73
CA THR A 48 -7.32 0.18 -5.72
C THR A 48 -6.64 1.24 -4.86
N LEU A 49 -7.05 2.51 -4.95
CA LEU A 49 -6.51 3.59 -4.10
C LEU A 49 -6.84 3.39 -2.61
N SER A 50 -8.03 2.87 -2.30
CA SER A 50 -8.41 2.51 -0.94
C SER A 50 -7.49 1.43 -0.38
N THR A 51 -7.24 0.36 -1.15
CA THR A 51 -6.31 -0.71 -0.77
C THR A 51 -4.88 -0.19 -0.61
N ALA A 52 -4.39 0.65 -1.53
CA ALA A 52 -3.06 1.28 -1.40
C ALA A 52 -2.94 2.07 -0.08
N SER A 53 -4.00 2.78 0.30
CA SER A 53 -4.06 3.54 1.56
C SER A 53 -4.04 2.62 2.80
N GLN A 54 -4.69 1.45 2.74
CA GLN A 54 -4.64 0.46 3.83
C GLN A 54 -3.24 -0.16 3.96
N VAL A 55 -2.60 -0.51 2.85
CA VAL A 55 -1.21 -1.02 2.81
C VAL A 55 -0.24 0.01 3.41
N ARG A 56 -0.37 1.29 3.02
CA ARG A 56 0.42 2.39 3.60
C ARG A 56 0.23 2.48 5.12
N LYS A 57 -1.00 2.39 5.61
CA LYS A 57 -1.29 2.44 7.06
C LYS A 57 -0.62 1.28 7.79
N LEU A 58 -0.73 0.06 7.26
CA LEU A 58 -0.08 -1.12 7.84
C LEU A 58 1.44 -0.95 7.89
N ARG A 59 2.06 -0.51 6.78
CA ARG A 59 3.51 -0.24 6.73
C ARG A 59 3.96 0.74 7.81
N ARG A 60 3.25 1.87 7.96
CA ARG A 60 3.56 2.89 8.98
C ARG A 60 3.43 2.36 10.40
N VAL A 61 2.50 1.44 10.67
CA VAL A 61 2.39 0.78 11.99
C VAL A 61 3.61 -0.10 12.24
N LEU A 62 4.07 -0.87 11.25
CA LEU A 62 5.27 -1.70 11.39
C LEU A 62 6.55 -0.86 11.56
N GLU A 63 6.66 0.27 10.85
CA GLU A 63 7.76 1.22 11.01
C GLU A 63 7.81 1.80 12.43
N LYS A 64 6.66 2.12 13.03
CA LYS A 64 6.58 2.56 14.43
C LYS A 64 6.95 1.47 15.42
N ASN A 65 6.60 0.20 15.15
CA ASN A 65 6.89 -0.94 16.03
C ASN A 65 8.34 -1.44 15.97
N LYS A 66 9.17 -0.87 15.09
CA LYS A 66 10.62 -1.02 15.07
C LYS A 66 11.33 -0.12 16.08
N LEU A 67 10.73 1.03 16.40
CA LEU A 67 11.18 1.91 17.47
C LEU A 67 10.77 1.31 18.82
#